data_AF-A0A1B2R6E0-F1
#
_entry.id   AF-A0A1B2R6E0-F1
#
_cell.length_a   1.000
_cell.length_b   1.000
_cell.length_c   1.000
_cell.angle_alpha   90.00
_cell.angle_beta   90.00
_cell.angle_gamma   90.00
#
_symmetry.space_group_name_H-M   'P 1'
#
loop_
_entity.id
_entity.type
_entity.pdbx_description
1 polymer ?
#
loop_
_entity_poly.entity_id
_entity_poly.type
_entity_poly.pdbx_seq_one_letter_code
_entity_poly.pdbx_strand_id
1 'polypeptide(L)'
;MHDFWMAVSAMGESRLVLPAALVAMIFVAMSERPPVFHWLWALAFAGTAVLASKLAFLGWGIGWAAIDFTGISGHAMVSASVYPVLGYAVGNRYSRRAATLLAWTGASLALLIGVSRLAMGAHSVSEVVLGLGVGAIVSVVVLARWPVGRLGLRMGVVVLAFLLSTMASYSIVPKLRTHDVVIALALALSGQDTPYTRDHLHRASRTGA
;
A
#
# COMPACT_ATOMS: atom_id res chain seq x y z
N MET A 1 23.81 -5.62 -2.05
CA MET A 1 22.80 -4.55 -2.32
C MET A 1 21.42 -5.11 -2.60
N HIS A 2 21.28 -6.26 -3.27
CA HIS A 2 19.96 -6.88 -3.54
C HIS A 2 19.20 -7.24 -2.25
N ASP A 3 19.87 -7.84 -1.26
CA ASP A 3 19.24 -8.27 0.01
C ASP A 3 18.67 -7.09 0.83
N PHE A 4 19.33 -5.94 0.78
CA PHE A 4 18.85 -4.71 1.40
C PHE A 4 17.52 -4.27 0.79
N TRP A 5 17.42 -4.24 -0.55
CA TRP A 5 16.19 -3.84 -1.22
C TRP A 5 15.05 -4.84 -1.04
N MET A 6 15.36 -6.14 -0.96
CA MET A 6 14.38 -7.16 -0.61
C MET A 6 13.82 -6.93 0.80
N ALA A 7 14.69 -6.69 1.79
CA ALA A 7 14.27 -6.41 3.15
C ALA A 7 13.39 -5.15 3.24
N VAL A 8 13.81 -4.06 2.58
CA VAL A 8 13.01 -2.82 2.50
C VAL A 8 11.67 -3.08 1.81
N SER A 9 11.64 -3.83 0.71
CA SER A 9 10.38 -4.14 0.03
C SER A 9 9.45 -5.04 0.86
N ALA A 10 10.00 -5.94 1.68
CA ALA A 10 9.20 -6.78 2.56
C ALA A 10 8.41 -5.94 3.57
N MET A 11 8.98 -4.82 4.03
CA MET A 11 8.26 -3.85 4.85
C MET A 11 7.08 -3.20 4.11
N GLY A 12 7.03 -3.24 2.78
CA GLY A 12 5.90 -2.76 1.99
C GLY A 12 4.86 -3.81 1.66
N GLU A 13 5.07 -5.07 2.06
CA GLU A 13 4.22 -6.17 1.63
C GLU A 13 2.84 -6.06 2.30
N SER A 14 1.78 -5.98 1.49
CA SER A 14 0.42 -5.78 2.00
C SER A 14 -0.04 -6.90 2.94
N ARG A 15 0.51 -8.11 2.80
CA ARG A 15 0.25 -9.25 3.70
C ARG A 15 0.76 -9.03 5.11
N LEU A 16 1.82 -8.23 5.25
CA LEU A 16 2.42 -7.90 6.54
C LEU A 16 1.83 -6.58 7.07
N VAL A 17 1.75 -5.57 6.21
CA VAL A 17 1.38 -4.22 6.64
C VAL A 17 -0.11 -4.12 6.96
N LEU A 18 -1.00 -4.70 6.14
CA LEU A 18 -2.44 -4.55 6.34
C LEU A 18 -2.93 -5.23 7.62
N PRO A 19 -2.60 -6.50 7.91
CA PRO A 19 -3.08 -7.12 9.16
C PRO A 19 -2.45 -6.47 10.39
N ALA A 20 -1.18 -6.07 10.33
CA ALA A 20 -0.55 -5.29 11.41
C ALA A 20 -1.29 -3.96 11.65
N ALA A 21 -1.62 -3.24 10.58
CA ALA A 21 -2.37 -1.99 10.68
C ALA A 21 -3.78 -2.21 11.23
N LEU A 22 -4.48 -3.26 10.80
CA LEU A 22 -5.80 -3.61 11.33
C LEU A 22 -5.75 -3.91 12.82
N VAL A 23 -4.80 -4.71 13.28
CA VAL A 23 -4.60 -5.00 14.71
C VAL A 23 -4.33 -3.72 15.48
N ALA A 24 -3.41 -2.87 15.00
CA ALA A 24 -3.13 -1.58 15.61
C ALA A 24 -4.38 -0.66 15.69
N MET A 25 -5.20 -0.65 14.64
CA MET A 25 -6.42 0.15 14.58
C MET A 25 -7.55 -0.38 15.47
N ILE A 26 -7.59 -1.68 15.79
CA ILE A 26 -8.52 -2.20 16.81
C ILE A 26 -8.29 -1.51 18.16
N PHE A 27 -7.03 -1.33 18.57
CA PHE A 27 -6.72 -0.62 19.82
C PHE A 27 -7.12 0.86 19.78
N VAL A 28 -7.05 1.50 18.60
CA VAL A 28 -7.56 2.87 18.43
C VAL A 28 -9.11 2.88 18.53
N ALA A 29 -9.78 1.91 17.90
CA ALA A 29 -11.24 1.79 17.89
C ALA A 29 -11.83 1.51 19.28
N MET A 30 -11.06 0.91 20.19
CA MET A 30 -11.47 0.73 21.60
C MET A 30 -11.60 2.06 22.35
N SER A 31 -10.91 3.11 21.91
CA SER A 31 -11.01 4.45 22.48
C SER A 31 -11.93 5.35 21.66
N GLU A 32 -11.76 5.39 20.34
CA GLU A 32 -12.59 6.19 19.42
C GLU A 32 -12.73 5.48 18.08
N ARG A 33 -13.96 5.21 17.70
CA ARG A 33 -14.29 4.49 16.46
C ARG A 33 -14.21 5.35 15.19
N PRO A 34 -14.62 6.64 15.17
CA PRO A 34 -14.72 7.39 13.92
C PRO A 34 -13.42 7.46 13.11
N PRO A 35 -12.22 7.74 13.68
CA PRO A 35 -10.98 7.81 12.88
C PRO A 35 -10.63 6.49 12.19
N VAL A 36 -10.92 5.36 12.84
CA VAL A 36 -10.69 4.01 12.28
C VAL A 36 -11.62 3.75 11.10
N PHE A 37 -12.90 4.13 11.19
CA PHE A 37 -13.83 4.01 10.07
C PHE A 37 -13.42 4.85 8.86
N HIS A 38 -13.00 6.10 9.07
CA HIS A 38 -12.51 6.95 7.98
C HIS A 38 -11.28 6.35 7.31
N TRP A 39 -10.35 5.80 8.11
CA TRP A 39 -9.16 5.14 7.59
C TRP A 39 -9.50 3.87 6.80
N LEU A 40 -10.40 3.01 7.32
CA LEU A 40 -10.85 1.80 6.62
C LEU A 40 -11.51 2.12 5.27
N TRP A 41 -12.40 3.11 5.23
CA TRP A 41 -13.06 3.52 3.98
C TRP A 41 -12.09 4.12 2.98
N ALA A 42 -11.19 5.00 3.42
CA ALA A 42 -10.18 5.59 2.55
C ALA A 42 -9.23 4.53 1.99
N LEU A 43 -8.82 3.57 2.83
CA LEU A 43 -7.98 2.45 2.43
C LEU A 43 -8.70 1.49 1.47
N ALA A 44 -9.99 1.21 1.72
CA ALA A 44 -10.80 0.38 0.83
C ALA A 44 -10.94 1.03 -0.56
N PHE A 45 -11.21 2.33 -0.62
CA PHE A 45 -11.30 3.05 -1.89
C PHE A 45 -9.96 3.06 -2.64
N ALA A 46 -8.86 3.32 -1.94
CA ALA A 46 -7.52 3.25 -2.52
C ALA A 46 -7.16 1.83 -3.00
N GLY A 47 -7.52 0.80 -2.23
CA GLY A 47 -7.36 -0.61 -2.59
C GLY A 47 -8.13 -0.98 -3.84
N THR A 48 -9.38 -0.53 -3.96
CA THR A 48 -10.20 -0.71 -5.15
C THR A 48 -9.60 0.00 -6.36
N ALA A 49 -9.10 1.23 -6.22
CA ALA A 49 -8.42 1.93 -7.32
C ALA A 49 -7.17 1.16 -7.80
N VAL A 50 -6.37 0.64 -6.87
CA VAL A 50 -5.21 -0.22 -7.21
C VAL A 50 -5.66 -1.47 -7.95
N LEU A 51 -6.65 -2.19 -7.42
CA LEU A 51 -7.15 -3.42 -8.03
C LEU A 51 -7.73 -3.15 -9.42
N ALA A 52 -8.62 -2.17 -9.53
CA ALA A 52 -9.25 -1.79 -10.79
C ALA A 52 -8.21 -1.41 -11.86
N SER A 53 -7.18 -0.62 -11.50
CA SER A 53 -6.12 -0.27 -12.45
C SER A 53 -5.36 -1.50 -12.97
N LYS A 54 -5.12 -2.51 -12.11
CA LYS A 54 -4.45 -3.75 -12.51
C LYS A 54 -5.35 -4.64 -13.35
N LEU A 55 -6.63 -4.76 -13.00
CA LEU A 55 -7.59 -5.55 -13.78
C LEU A 55 -7.81 -4.93 -15.16
N ALA A 56 -7.93 -3.60 -15.24
CA ALA A 56 -8.05 -2.86 -16.50
C ALA A 56 -6.87 -3.14 -17.43
N PHE A 57 -5.64 -3.12 -16.89
CA PHE A 57 -4.47 -3.47 -17.68
C PHE A 57 -4.42 -4.95 -18.04
N LEU A 58 -4.49 -5.86 -17.06
CA LEU A 58 -4.30 -7.30 -17.30
C LEU A 58 -5.39 -7.90 -18.20
N GLY A 59 -6.64 -7.42 -18.09
CA GLY A 59 -7.77 -7.93 -18.86
C GLY A 59 -7.97 -7.24 -20.20
N TRP A 60 -7.76 -5.92 -20.29
CA TRP A 60 -8.09 -5.13 -21.48
C TRP A 60 -6.91 -4.35 -22.08
N GLY A 61 -5.71 -4.48 -21.51
CA GLY A 61 -4.52 -3.76 -21.98
C GLY A 61 -4.58 -2.25 -21.73
N ILE A 62 -5.52 -1.76 -20.91
CA ILE A 62 -5.67 -0.34 -20.60
C ILE A 62 -4.49 0.11 -19.74
N GLY A 63 -3.52 0.76 -20.37
CA GLY A 63 -2.32 1.31 -19.75
C GLY A 63 -1.81 2.52 -20.53
N TRP A 64 -0.69 3.09 -20.10
CA TRP A 64 -0.11 4.25 -20.74
C TRP A 64 1.36 4.04 -21.03
N ALA A 65 1.68 3.72 -22.30
CA ALA A 65 3.03 3.38 -22.74
C ALA A 65 4.05 4.51 -22.53
N ALA A 66 3.67 5.77 -22.78
CA ALA A 66 4.56 6.92 -22.68
C ALA A 66 5.15 7.14 -21.27
N ILE A 67 4.44 6.69 -20.23
CA ILE A 67 4.89 6.76 -18.84
C ILE A 67 5.13 5.37 -18.22
N ASP A 68 5.16 4.32 -19.04
CA ASP A 68 5.31 2.91 -18.63
C ASP A 68 4.32 2.48 -17.53
N PHE A 69 3.05 2.88 -17.65
CA PHE A 69 2.03 2.59 -16.64
C PHE A 69 1.23 1.33 -16.97
N THR A 70 1.28 0.34 -16.09
CA THR A 70 0.52 -0.92 -16.18
C THR A 70 -0.37 -1.20 -14.96
N GLY A 71 -0.36 -0.30 -13.97
CA GLY A 71 -1.23 -0.38 -12.80
C GLY A 71 -0.58 0.20 -11.55
N ILE A 72 -1.39 0.76 -10.65
CA ILE A 72 -0.90 1.47 -9.46
C ILE A 72 -0.13 0.49 -8.53
N SER A 73 1.01 0.94 -7.99
CA SER A 73 1.81 0.13 -7.07
C SER A 73 1.13 -0.02 -5.70
N GLY A 74 0.67 -1.23 -5.41
CA GLY A 74 0.04 -1.56 -4.13
C GLY A 74 1.00 -1.45 -2.92
N HIS A 75 2.29 -1.76 -3.07
CA HIS A 75 3.27 -1.62 -1.98
C HIS A 75 3.45 -0.15 -1.59
N ALA A 76 3.61 0.72 -2.59
CA ALA A 76 3.74 2.15 -2.38
C ALA A 76 2.47 2.74 -1.76
N MET A 77 1.29 2.39 -2.30
CA MET A 77 0.00 2.85 -1.79
C MET A 77 -0.25 2.42 -0.35
N VAL A 78 -0.08 1.12 -0.04
CA VAL A 78 -0.29 0.61 1.32
C VAL A 78 0.68 1.26 2.29
N SER A 79 1.97 1.32 1.96
CA SER A 79 2.99 1.92 2.83
C SER A 79 2.69 3.39 3.14
N ALA A 80 2.34 4.18 2.11
CA ALA A 80 2.05 5.61 2.26
C ALA A 80 0.70 5.87 2.97
N SER A 81 -0.22 4.91 2.97
CA SER A 81 -1.52 5.01 3.67
C SER A 81 -1.48 4.53 5.13
N VAL A 82 -0.45 3.76 5.51
CA VAL A 82 -0.36 3.12 6.83
C VAL A 82 0.74 3.75 7.70
N TYR A 83 1.98 3.83 7.21
CA TYR A 83 3.11 4.24 8.05
C TYR A 83 3.00 5.66 8.60
N PRO A 84 2.57 6.68 7.83
CA PRO A 84 2.36 8.02 8.37
C PRO A 84 1.28 8.04 9.45
N VAL A 85 0.19 7.28 9.26
CA VAL A 85 -0.94 7.23 10.20
C VAL A 85 -0.54 6.55 11.52
N LEU A 86 0.16 5.42 11.45
CA LEU A 86 0.67 4.73 12.64
C LEU A 86 1.70 5.59 13.38
N GLY A 87 2.62 6.23 12.64
CA GLY A 87 3.59 7.16 13.21
C GLY A 87 2.91 8.31 13.95
N TYR A 88 1.92 8.95 13.30
CA TYR A 88 1.13 10.00 13.93
C TYR A 88 0.42 9.50 15.19
N ALA A 89 -0.27 8.35 15.13
CA ALA A 89 -0.99 7.79 16.26
C ALA A 89 -0.07 7.50 17.45
N VAL A 90 1.15 7.00 17.21
CA VAL A 90 2.15 6.82 18.27
C VAL A 90 2.58 8.15 18.88
N GLY A 91 2.91 9.14 18.04
CA GLY A 91 3.39 10.44 18.51
C GLY A 91 2.32 11.28 19.20
N ASN A 92 1.04 11.12 18.81
CA ASN A 92 -0.11 11.82 19.38
C ASN A 92 -0.34 11.49 20.86
N ARG A 93 0.26 10.39 21.36
CA ARG A 93 0.31 10.05 22.80
C ARG A 93 1.14 11.04 23.62
N TYR A 94 2.13 11.69 22.99
CA TYR A 94 3.12 12.52 23.67
C TYR A 94 2.90 14.00 23.40
N SER A 95 2.85 14.41 22.13
CA SER A 95 2.60 15.80 21.73
C SER A 95 2.27 15.89 20.24
N ARG A 96 1.66 17.01 19.81
CA ARG A 96 1.41 17.29 18.39
C ARG A 96 2.70 17.34 17.55
N ARG A 97 3.79 17.83 18.14
CA ARG A 97 5.11 17.88 17.48
C ARG A 97 5.65 16.47 17.25
N ALA A 98 5.58 15.60 18.26
CA ALA A 98 5.98 14.20 18.13
C ALA A 98 5.11 13.46 17.09
N ALA A 99 3.79 13.69 17.08
CA ALA A 99 2.87 13.13 16.09
C ALA A 99 3.28 13.51 14.66
N THR A 100 3.56 14.80 14.43
CA THR A 100 3.96 15.29 13.10
C THR A 100 5.31 14.73 12.67
N LEU A 101 6.30 14.70 13.56
CA LEU A 101 7.62 14.13 13.27
C LEU A 101 7.53 12.65 12.91
N LEU A 102 6.81 11.84 13.69
CA LEU A 102 6.67 10.42 13.42
C LEU A 102 5.82 10.13 12.17
N ALA A 103 4.85 10.99 11.83
CA ALA A 103 4.13 10.90 10.56
C ALA A 103 5.07 11.09 9.37
N TRP A 104 5.95 12.10 9.43
CA TRP A 104 6.97 12.32 8.40
C TRP A 104 7.98 11.18 8.33
N THR A 105 8.42 10.63 9.45
CA THR A 105 9.27 9.42 9.46
C THR A 105 8.58 8.26 8.75
N GLY A 106 7.28 8.05 9.00
CA GLY A 106 6.48 7.05 8.30
C GLY A 106 6.35 7.32 6.79
N ALA A 107 6.21 8.58 6.38
CA ALA A 107 6.17 8.98 4.98
C ALA A 107 7.52 8.73 4.27
N SER A 108 8.63 9.04 4.93
CA SER A 108 9.98 8.75 4.43
C SER A 108 10.22 7.26 4.26
N LEU A 109 9.73 6.43 5.20
CA LEU A 109 9.78 4.98 5.06
C LEU A 109 8.94 4.51 3.86
N ALA A 110 7.74 5.06 3.67
CA ALA A 110 6.91 4.72 2.51
C ALA A 110 7.58 5.10 1.19
N LEU A 111 8.26 6.24 1.13
CA LEU A 111 9.06 6.64 -0.03
C LEU A 111 10.21 5.67 -0.29
N LEU A 112 10.95 5.27 0.76
CA LEU A 112 12.04 4.30 0.66
C LEU A 112 11.55 2.93 0.16
N ILE A 113 10.37 2.49 0.61
CA ILE A 113 9.69 1.30 0.09
C ILE A 113 9.30 1.49 -1.38
N GLY A 114 8.82 2.66 -1.78
CA GLY A 114 8.57 2.99 -3.19
C GLY A 114 9.83 2.86 -4.04
N VAL A 115 10.95 3.42 -3.57
CA VAL A 115 12.26 3.33 -4.24
C VAL A 115 12.74 1.87 -4.34
N SER A 116 12.51 1.04 -3.32
CA SER A 116 12.87 -0.38 -3.39
C SER A 116 12.14 -1.10 -4.52
N ARG A 117 10.89 -0.73 -4.84
CA ARG A 117 10.15 -1.29 -5.98
C ARG A 117 10.76 -0.94 -7.33
N LEU A 118 11.36 0.25 -7.45
CA LEU A 118 12.10 0.67 -8.64
C LEU A 118 13.44 -0.08 -8.72
N ALA A 119 14.18 -0.15 -7.61
CA ALA A 119 15.48 -0.82 -7.54
C ALA A 119 15.40 -2.32 -7.86
N MET A 120 14.27 -2.97 -7.57
CA MET A 120 14.02 -4.37 -7.92
C MET A 120 13.42 -4.56 -9.32
N GLY A 121 13.22 -3.49 -10.10
CA GLY A 121 12.61 -3.56 -11.43
C GLY A 121 11.17 -4.05 -11.43
N ALA A 122 10.48 -3.99 -10.29
CA ALA A 122 9.17 -4.61 -10.10
C ALA A 122 8.01 -3.67 -10.47
N HIS A 123 8.28 -2.37 -10.57
CA HIS A 123 7.33 -1.33 -10.98
C HIS A 123 8.06 -0.22 -11.73
N SER A 124 7.33 0.52 -12.57
CA SER A 124 7.83 1.74 -13.18
C SER A 124 7.69 2.95 -12.23
N VAL A 125 8.34 4.05 -12.60
CA VAL A 125 8.29 5.30 -11.82
C VAL A 125 6.85 5.82 -11.70
N SER A 126 6.07 5.79 -12.78
CA SER A 126 4.68 6.28 -12.76
C SER A 126 3.81 5.48 -11.80
N GLU A 127 3.96 4.16 -11.77
CA GLU A 127 3.20 3.26 -10.89
C GLU A 127 3.51 3.50 -9.41
N VAL A 128 4.79 3.75 -9.08
CA VAL A 128 5.22 4.07 -7.73
C VAL A 128 4.75 5.46 -7.31
N VAL A 129 4.91 6.48 -8.16
CA VAL A 129 4.47 7.85 -7.87
C VAL A 129 2.96 7.92 -7.66
N LEU A 130 2.17 7.27 -8.53
CA LEU A 130 0.72 7.19 -8.36
C LEU A 130 0.34 6.41 -7.09
N GLY A 131 1.04 5.32 -6.79
CA GLY A 131 0.83 4.56 -5.56
C GLY A 131 1.08 5.40 -4.31
N LEU A 132 2.25 6.06 -4.23
CA LEU A 132 2.59 6.98 -3.15
C LEU A 132 1.59 8.13 -3.04
N GLY A 133 1.17 8.71 -4.16
CA GLY A 133 0.19 9.80 -4.21
C GLY A 133 -1.17 9.40 -3.64
N VAL A 134 -1.72 8.27 -4.08
CA VAL A 134 -2.99 7.73 -3.56
C VAL A 134 -2.88 7.45 -2.07
N GLY A 135 -1.80 6.79 -1.62
CA GLY A 135 -1.59 6.51 -0.20
C GLY A 135 -1.40 7.77 0.65
N ALA A 136 -0.71 8.78 0.12
CA ALA A 136 -0.55 10.08 0.78
C ALA A 136 -1.89 10.81 0.94
N ILE A 137 -2.77 10.77 -0.08
CA ILE A 137 -4.13 11.33 0.02
C ILE A 137 -4.90 10.65 1.15
N VAL A 138 -4.83 9.31 1.26
CA VAL A 138 -5.45 8.56 2.37
C VAL A 138 -4.92 9.07 3.71
N SER A 139 -3.60 9.14 3.88
CA SER A 139 -2.98 9.64 5.10
C SER A 139 -3.42 11.07 5.44
N VAL A 140 -3.41 12.00 4.48
CA VAL A 140 -3.82 13.39 4.70
C VAL A 140 -5.29 13.49 5.12
N VAL A 141 -6.19 12.80 4.42
CA VAL A 141 -7.64 12.81 4.71
C VAL A 141 -7.93 12.27 6.11
N VAL A 142 -7.25 11.20 6.50
CA VAL A 142 -7.40 10.56 7.82
C VAL A 142 -6.82 11.44 8.93
N LEU A 143 -5.60 11.94 8.74
CA LEU A 143 -4.91 12.75 9.74
C LEU A 143 -5.55 14.14 9.92
N ALA A 144 -6.15 14.72 8.87
CA ALA A 144 -6.90 15.97 8.96
C ALA A 144 -8.11 15.87 9.90
N ARG A 145 -8.65 14.67 10.11
CA ARG A 145 -9.76 14.41 11.03
C ARG A 145 -9.33 13.69 12.33
N TRP A 146 -8.03 13.50 12.54
CA TRP A 146 -7.53 12.82 13.72
C TRP A 146 -7.56 13.74 14.95
N PRO A 147 -8.23 13.34 16.06
CA PRO A 147 -8.32 14.20 17.24
C PRO A 147 -6.94 14.41 17.88
N VAL A 148 -6.58 15.66 18.15
CA VAL A 148 -5.29 16.01 18.75
C VAL A 148 -5.30 15.69 20.24
N GLY A 149 -4.27 14.99 20.74
CA GLY A 149 -4.09 14.69 22.16
C GLY A 149 -5.07 13.67 22.76
N ARG A 150 -6.09 13.25 22.01
CA ARG A 150 -6.97 12.12 22.31
C ARG A 150 -6.67 11.08 21.23
N LEU A 151 -6.42 9.82 21.59
CA LEU A 151 -5.97 8.72 20.69
C LEU A 151 -4.47 8.68 20.39
N GLY A 152 -3.73 8.15 21.37
CA GLY A 152 -2.32 7.79 21.25
C GLY A 152 -2.10 6.28 21.31
N LEU A 153 -1.43 5.70 20.32
CA LEU A 153 -1.09 4.28 20.27
C LEU A 153 0.23 4.02 21.01
N ARG A 154 0.31 2.95 21.81
CA ARG A 154 1.58 2.55 22.45
C ARG A 154 2.49 1.92 21.39
N MET A 155 3.77 2.28 21.36
CA MET A 155 4.73 1.65 20.44
C MET A 155 4.74 0.11 20.59
N GLY A 156 4.65 -0.41 21.81
CA GLY A 156 4.56 -1.85 22.05
C GLY A 156 3.37 -2.53 21.37
N VAL A 157 2.25 -1.83 21.19
CA VAL A 157 1.09 -2.36 20.44
C VAL A 157 1.39 -2.44 18.95
N VAL A 158 2.05 -1.42 18.38
CA VAL A 158 2.47 -1.44 16.98
C VAL A 158 3.46 -2.58 16.74
N VAL A 159 4.48 -2.69 17.59
CA VAL A 159 5.48 -3.78 17.50
C VAL A 159 4.80 -5.14 17.61
N LEU A 160 3.92 -5.34 18.59
CA LEU A 160 3.18 -6.59 18.74
C LEU A 160 2.32 -6.89 17.51
N ALA A 161 1.64 -5.89 16.95
CA ALA A 161 0.82 -6.06 15.75
C ALA A 161 1.65 -6.51 14.53
N PHE A 162 2.83 -5.92 14.32
CA PHE A 162 3.75 -6.34 13.26
C PHE A 162 4.31 -7.74 13.52
N LEU A 163 4.64 -8.10 14.77
CA LEU A 163 5.11 -9.45 15.13
C LEU A 163 4.02 -10.50 14.87
N LEU A 164 2.80 -10.26 15.33
CA LEU A 164 1.65 -11.14 15.09
C LEU A 164 1.35 -11.29 13.60
N SER A 165 1.39 -10.18 12.85
CA SER A 165 1.16 -10.20 11.40
C SER A 165 2.25 -10.97 10.66
N THR A 166 3.49 -10.84 11.10
CA THR A 166 4.63 -11.58 10.53
C THR A 166 4.47 -13.07 10.80
N MET A 167 4.18 -13.46 12.05
CA MET A 167 3.96 -14.85 12.44
C MET A 167 2.78 -15.46 11.69
N ALA A 168 1.66 -14.74 11.56
CA ALA A 168 0.51 -15.18 10.78
C ALA A 168 0.82 -15.34 9.29
N SER A 169 1.60 -14.42 8.71
CA SER A 169 1.97 -14.47 7.30
C SER A 169 2.87 -15.67 6.96
N TYR A 170 3.77 -16.06 7.87
CA TYR A 170 4.62 -17.23 7.68
C TYR A 170 3.91 -18.56 7.97
N SER A 171 2.93 -18.58 8.87
CA SER A 171 2.31 -19.84 9.35
C SER A 171 0.97 -20.17 8.71
N ILE A 172 0.19 -19.19 8.22
CA ILE A 172 -1.25 -19.37 7.95
C ILE A 172 -1.63 -19.11 6.50
N VAL A 173 -0.89 -18.27 5.76
CA VAL A 173 -1.28 -17.90 4.39
C VAL A 173 -0.65 -18.89 3.40
N PRO A 174 -1.44 -19.69 2.66
CA PRO A 174 -0.91 -20.52 1.60
C PRO A 174 -0.12 -19.66 0.60
N LYS A 175 0.82 -20.26 -0.14
CA LYS A 175 1.56 -19.64 -1.25
C LYS A 175 0.67 -19.15 -2.42
N LEU A 176 -0.62 -18.89 -2.23
CA LEU A 176 -1.46 -18.16 -3.19
C LEU A 176 -0.86 -16.77 -3.36
N ARG A 177 -0.06 -16.55 -4.41
CA ARG A 177 0.50 -15.22 -4.67
C ARG A 177 -0.67 -14.32 -5.03
N THR A 178 -0.80 -13.19 -4.36
CA THR A 178 -1.93 -12.26 -4.58
C THR A 178 -2.00 -11.84 -6.04
N HIS A 179 -0.87 -11.86 -6.73
CA HIS A 179 -0.75 -11.69 -8.16
C HIS A 179 -1.55 -12.72 -8.98
N ASP A 180 -1.50 -14.01 -8.62
CA ASP A 180 -2.18 -15.10 -9.34
C ASP A 180 -3.69 -14.93 -9.26
N VAL A 181 -4.20 -14.52 -8.09
CA VAL A 181 -5.63 -14.23 -7.89
C VAL A 181 -6.08 -13.04 -8.75
N VAL A 182 -5.26 -11.98 -8.81
CA VAL A 182 -5.57 -10.80 -9.63
C VAL A 182 -5.55 -11.15 -11.13
N ILE A 183 -4.61 -11.99 -11.57
CA ILE A 183 -4.59 -12.49 -12.96
C ILE A 183 -5.83 -13.32 -13.24
N ALA A 184 -6.15 -14.32 -12.40
CA ALA A 184 -7.31 -15.16 -12.58
C ALA A 184 -8.62 -14.35 -12.66
N LEU A 185 -8.76 -13.34 -11.79
CA LEU A 185 -9.90 -12.43 -11.82
C LEU A 185 -9.93 -11.58 -13.10
N ALA A 186 -8.79 -11.07 -13.55
CA ALA A 186 -8.72 -10.30 -14.80
C ALA A 186 -9.13 -11.13 -16.01
N LEU A 187 -8.65 -12.38 -16.11
CA LEU A 187 -9.01 -13.31 -17.18
C LEU A 187 -10.49 -13.67 -17.13
N ALA A 188 -11.02 -14.00 -15.94
CA ALA A 188 -12.42 -14.30 -15.75
C ALA A 188 -13.35 -13.14 -16.13
N LEU A 189 -12.97 -11.89 -15.84
CA LEU A 189 -13.78 -10.71 -16.16
C LEU A 189 -13.66 -10.26 -17.62
N SER A 190 -12.50 -10.45 -18.25
CA SER A 190 -12.24 -10.01 -19.63
C SER A 190 -12.59 -11.06 -20.69
N GLY A 191 -12.68 -12.33 -20.30
CA GLY A 191 -12.86 -13.46 -21.22
C GLY A 191 -11.60 -13.79 -22.03
N GLN A 192 -10.43 -13.31 -21.61
CA GLN A 192 -9.16 -13.56 -22.28
C GLN A 192 -8.49 -14.85 -21.78
N ASP A 193 -7.75 -15.53 -22.67
CA ASP A 193 -6.98 -16.74 -22.32
C ASP A 193 -5.63 -16.42 -21.67
N THR A 194 -5.06 -15.24 -21.97
CA THR A 194 -3.76 -14.81 -21.44
C THR A 194 -3.79 -13.34 -21.03
N PRO A 195 -3.08 -12.95 -19.95
CA PRO A 195 -3.11 -11.57 -19.47
C PRO A 195 -2.25 -10.67 -20.38
N TYR A 196 -2.65 -9.41 -20.51
CA TYR A 196 -1.83 -8.40 -21.16
C TYR A 196 -0.53 -8.16 -20.38
N THR A 197 0.56 -8.02 -21.12
CA THR A 197 1.90 -7.79 -20.55
C THR A 197 2.42 -6.41 -20.94
N ARG A 198 3.43 -5.94 -20.20
CA ARG A 198 4.12 -4.67 -20.49
C ARG A 198 4.71 -4.65 -21.91
N ASP A 199 5.13 -5.80 -22.43
CA ASP A 199 5.62 -5.92 -23.80
C ASP A 199 4.52 -5.72 -24.86
N HIS A 200 3.28 -6.09 -24.56
CA HIS A 200 2.13 -5.79 -25.43
C HIS A 200 1.87 -4.28 -25.48
N LEU A 201 1.95 -3.60 -24.33
CA LEU A 201 1.74 -2.15 -24.23
C LEU A 201 2.74 -1.36 -25.11
N HIS A 202 4.03 -1.71 -25.06
CA HIS A 202 5.07 -1.05 -25.84
C HIS A 202 5.11 -1.46 -27.31
N ARG A 203 4.59 -2.64 -27.66
CA ARG A 203 4.43 -3.04 -29.07
C ARG A 203 3.28 -2.28 -29.73
N ALA A 204 2.14 -2.18 -29.06
CA ALA A 204 0.97 -1.46 -29.58
C ALA A 204 1.25 0.03 -29.85
N SER A 205 2.06 0.69 -29.01
CA SER A 205 2.44 2.09 -29.22
C SER A 205 3.39 2.30 -30.39
N ARG A 206 4.19 1.29 -30.77
CA ARG A 206 5.11 1.34 -31.92
C ARG A 206 4.43 1.06 -33.26
N THR A 207 3.33 0.31 -33.25
CA THR A 207 2.57 -0.03 -34.46
C THR A 207 1.48 0.99 -34.80
N GLY A 208 1.12 1.85 -33.83
CA GLY A 208 0.13 2.92 -34.00
C GLY A 208 0.73 4.32 -34.27
N ALA A 209 2.04 4.39 -34.53
CA ALA A 209 2.77 5.58 -34.98
C ALA A 209 3.17 5.40 -36.45
#